data_AF-A0A842TEJ8-F1
#
_entry.id   AF-A0A842TEJ8-F1
#
_cell.length_a   1.000
_cell.length_b   1.000
_cell.length_c   1.000
_cell.angle_alpha   90.00
_cell.angle_beta   90.00
_cell.angle_gamma   90.00
#
_symmetry.space_group_name_H-M   'P 1'
#
loop_
_entity.id
_entity.type
_entity.pdbx_description
1 polymer ?
#
loop_
_entity_poly.entity_id
_entity_poly.type
_entity_poly.pdbx_seq_one_letter_code
_entity_poly.pdbx_strand_id
1 'polypeptide(L)'
;MILELNIQRDMLLIFHYFAIFFVIYLVIQIVMKIREGKLVSTTTGLAIYMTTYGIFVYFMGLPVIYPELEDFFQASIMTVMIIYIGGMVGYILLSELDDNLHTKSVKNDNKFPYLLTIISLGGFIIFILLGFAGLYDPFITFSVVLIPFIIATDKIIKKFRNLEVVKRENPGRWFYAGLTITGFSNAFSSFWMLWGEWFMYIRYFTVIVGSLLMVHGWRLLPNLSELDWMRKMENLFVIHSETSSLLYQYSFKTDEKTNEFDSDLTGSAMGGVDMLLSEILADKGHIREIEHEDKKLFFSHGLYTSSILITEGDSDEFRYRLDMFEINFENDFDPKELAHFSGEITKFQQADKFIREYFSH
;
A
#
# COMPACT_ATOMS: atom_id res chain seq x y z
N MET A 1 -40.89 28.34 -19.97
CA MET A 1 -40.60 27.78 -18.63
C MET A 1 -39.19 27.21 -18.64
N ILE A 2 -38.23 28.10 -18.86
CA ILE A 2 -36.81 27.82 -19.11
C ILE A 2 -36.09 28.78 -18.17
N LEU A 3 -35.26 28.24 -17.26
CA LEU A 3 -34.43 28.96 -16.28
C LEU A 3 -35.15 29.70 -15.14
N GLU A 4 -35.88 28.97 -14.28
CA GLU A 4 -35.81 29.33 -12.86
C GLU A 4 -34.51 28.74 -12.32
N LEU A 5 -33.51 29.59 -12.11
CA LEU A 5 -32.23 29.21 -11.50
C LEU A 5 -32.49 28.81 -10.05
N ASN A 6 -32.64 27.52 -9.80
CA ASN A 6 -32.58 26.98 -8.45
C ASN A 6 -31.12 26.80 -8.06
N ILE A 7 -30.51 27.87 -7.57
CA ILE A 7 -29.10 27.94 -7.16
C ILE A 7 -28.76 26.79 -6.19
N GLN A 8 -29.68 26.42 -5.31
CA GLN A 8 -29.46 25.31 -4.36
C GLN A 8 -29.32 23.98 -5.10
N ARG A 9 -30.26 23.66 -6.01
CA ARG A 9 -30.18 22.43 -6.81
C ARG A 9 -28.92 22.38 -7.67
N ASP A 10 -28.55 23.50 -8.29
CA ASP A 10 -27.36 23.58 -9.14
C ASP A 10 -26.07 23.40 -8.31
N MET A 11 -26.00 23.99 -7.12
CA MET A 11 -24.90 23.74 -6.19
C MET A 11 -24.85 22.27 -5.76
N LEU A 12 -26.00 21.67 -5.43
CA LEU A 12 -26.08 20.27 -5.02
C LEU A 12 -25.59 19.34 -6.14
N LEU A 13 -25.96 19.62 -7.38
CA LEU A 13 -25.51 18.91 -8.58
C LEU A 13 -23.99 19.00 -8.74
N ILE A 14 -23.41 20.19 -8.53
CA ILE A 14 -21.95 20.38 -8.58
C ILE A 14 -21.28 19.53 -7.48
N PHE A 15 -21.70 19.66 -6.22
CA PHE A 15 -21.14 18.87 -5.11
C PHE A 15 -21.25 17.37 -5.35
N HIS A 16 -22.37 16.92 -5.91
CA HIS A 16 -22.60 15.54 -6.29
C HIS A 16 -21.55 15.03 -7.27
N TYR A 17 -21.38 15.70 -8.41
CA TYR A 17 -20.40 15.26 -9.41
C TYR A 17 -18.96 15.40 -8.94
N PHE A 18 -18.64 16.41 -8.12
CA PHE A 18 -17.32 16.52 -7.49
C PHE A 18 -17.04 15.34 -6.54
N ALA A 19 -18.02 14.92 -5.74
CA ALA A 19 -17.87 13.73 -4.89
C ALA A 19 -17.59 12.48 -5.73
N ILE A 20 -18.33 12.27 -6.83
CA ILE A 20 -18.10 11.15 -7.74
C ILE A 20 -16.73 11.22 -8.41
N PHE A 21 -16.31 12.40 -8.86
CA PHE A 21 -14.99 12.62 -9.44
C PHE A 21 -13.88 12.17 -8.48
N PHE A 22 -13.94 12.55 -7.19
CA PHE A 22 -12.93 12.16 -6.22
C PHE A 22 -12.97 10.67 -5.85
N VAL A 23 -14.16 10.04 -5.84
CA VAL A 23 -14.25 8.58 -5.66
C VAL A 23 -13.65 7.85 -6.87
N ILE A 24 -13.94 8.28 -8.10
CA ILE A 24 -13.34 7.71 -9.32
C ILE A 24 -11.82 7.91 -9.32
N TYR A 25 -11.35 9.10 -8.93
CA TYR A 25 -9.94 9.37 -8.81
C TYR A 25 -9.26 8.43 -7.80
N LEU A 26 -9.89 8.18 -6.65
CA LEU A 26 -9.43 7.18 -5.68
C LEU A 26 -9.37 5.77 -6.28
N VAL A 27 -10.40 5.34 -7.02
CA VAL A 27 -10.40 4.05 -7.72
C VAL A 27 -9.21 3.95 -8.68
N ILE A 28 -8.95 5.00 -9.48
CA ILE A 28 -7.81 5.04 -10.40
C ILE A 28 -6.50 4.91 -9.63
N GLN A 29 -6.32 5.64 -8.52
CA GLN A 29 -5.10 5.54 -7.70
C GLN A 29 -4.91 4.16 -7.08
N ILE A 30 -6.00 3.45 -6.74
CA ILE A 30 -5.94 2.06 -6.26
C ILE A 30 -5.55 1.11 -7.40
N VAL A 31 -6.18 1.25 -8.57
CA VAL A 31 -5.92 0.42 -9.75
C VAL A 31 -4.48 0.54 -10.24
N MET A 32 -3.91 1.75 -10.23
CA MET A 32 -2.50 1.99 -10.60
C MET A 32 -1.49 1.23 -9.72
N LYS A 33 -1.88 0.78 -8.51
CA LYS A 33 -1.03 -0.02 -7.61
C LYS A 33 -1.35 -1.51 -7.62
N ILE A 34 -2.23 -1.98 -8.51
CA ILE A 34 -2.46 -3.41 -8.70
C ILE A 34 -1.20 -4.02 -9.30
N ARG A 35 -0.68 -5.07 -8.65
CA ARG A 35 0.56 -5.74 -9.07
C ARG A 35 0.38 -6.32 -10.47
N GLU A 36 1.35 -6.05 -11.34
CA GLU A 36 1.39 -6.64 -12.69
C GLU A 36 1.26 -8.16 -12.61
N GLY A 37 0.36 -8.73 -13.43
CA GLY A 37 0.12 -10.16 -13.51
C GLY A 37 -0.73 -10.77 -12.38
N LYS A 38 -1.18 -10.02 -11.37
CA LYS A 38 -2.03 -10.54 -10.28
C LYS A 38 -3.40 -9.87 -10.23
N LEU A 39 -4.26 -10.25 -11.20
CA LEU A 39 -5.66 -9.80 -11.23
C LEU A 39 -6.42 -10.17 -9.96
N VAL A 40 -6.10 -11.31 -9.35
CA VAL A 40 -6.73 -11.76 -8.10
C VAL A 40 -5.83 -11.34 -6.94
N SER A 41 -6.10 -10.15 -6.41
CA SER A 41 -5.34 -9.57 -5.30
C SER A 41 -6.24 -8.76 -4.39
N THR A 42 -5.73 -8.44 -3.21
CA THR A 42 -6.48 -7.63 -2.26
C THR A 42 -6.75 -6.21 -2.77
N THR A 43 -5.82 -5.62 -3.54
CA THR A 43 -5.99 -4.29 -4.16
C THR A 43 -7.05 -4.28 -5.24
N THR A 44 -7.16 -5.36 -6.04
CA THR A 44 -8.29 -5.53 -6.96
C THR A 44 -9.61 -5.56 -6.19
N GLY A 45 -9.67 -6.28 -5.07
CA GLY A 45 -10.85 -6.30 -4.21
C GLY A 45 -11.22 -4.90 -3.70
N LEU A 46 -10.23 -4.13 -3.23
CA LEU A 46 -10.46 -2.77 -2.77
C LEU A 46 -10.97 -1.86 -3.89
N ALA A 47 -10.42 -2.00 -5.11
CA ALA A 47 -10.89 -1.26 -6.29
C ALA A 47 -12.34 -1.60 -6.64
N ILE A 48 -12.72 -2.89 -6.58
CA ILE A 48 -14.11 -3.33 -6.80
C ILE A 48 -15.02 -2.67 -5.76
N TYR A 49 -14.66 -2.74 -4.47
CA TYR A 49 -15.41 -2.10 -3.40
C TYR A 49 -15.56 -0.59 -3.63
N MET A 50 -14.48 0.12 -3.93
CA MET A 50 -14.54 1.58 -4.15
C MET A 50 -15.35 1.95 -5.40
N THR A 51 -15.33 1.09 -6.43
CA THR A 51 -16.17 1.26 -7.62
C THR A 51 -17.65 1.11 -7.26
N THR A 52 -18.03 0.05 -6.53
CA THR A 52 -19.42 -0.13 -6.11
C THR A 52 -19.87 0.93 -5.10
N TYR A 53 -18.96 1.44 -4.27
CA TYR A 53 -19.20 2.61 -3.42
C TYR A 53 -19.46 3.86 -4.25
N GLY A 54 -18.69 4.12 -5.31
CA GLY A 54 -18.93 5.23 -6.23
C GLY A 54 -20.30 5.16 -6.90
N ILE A 55 -20.72 3.97 -7.36
CA ILE A 55 -22.06 3.73 -7.90
C ILE A 55 -23.12 4.04 -6.83
N PHE A 56 -22.91 3.59 -5.59
CA PHE A 56 -23.82 3.89 -4.49
C PHE A 56 -23.92 5.39 -4.19
N VAL A 57 -22.79 6.09 -4.11
CA VAL A 57 -22.78 7.55 -3.88
C VAL A 57 -23.54 8.27 -4.98
N TYR A 58 -23.37 7.84 -6.23
CA TYR A 58 -24.03 8.38 -7.41
C TYR A 58 -25.55 8.24 -7.29
N PHE A 59 -26.05 7.01 -7.14
CA PHE A 59 -27.50 6.77 -7.11
C PHE A 59 -28.20 7.39 -5.90
N MET A 60 -27.59 7.36 -4.71
CA MET A 60 -28.22 7.91 -3.50
C MET A 60 -28.39 9.44 -3.51
N GLY A 61 -27.72 10.14 -4.43
CA GLY A 61 -27.85 11.58 -4.59
C GLY A 61 -28.96 12.03 -5.53
N LEU A 62 -29.34 11.17 -6.48
CA LEU A 62 -30.19 11.54 -7.60
C LEU A 62 -31.66 11.85 -7.23
N PRO A 63 -32.31 11.20 -6.26
CA PRO A 63 -33.69 11.57 -5.87
C PRO A 63 -33.83 13.04 -5.49
N VAL A 64 -32.82 13.61 -4.83
CA VAL A 64 -32.84 15.01 -4.38
C VAL A 64 -32.59 15.98 -5.53
N ILE A 65 -31.77 15.57 -6.49
CA ILE A 65 -31.40 16.40 -7.65
C ILE A 65 -32.51 16.37 -8.71
N TYR A 66 -33.17 15.23 -8.88
CA TYR A 66 -34.22 14.97 -9.86
C TYR A 66 -35.48 14.42 -9.19
N PRO A 67 -36.24 15.25 -8.45
CA PRO A 67 -37.45 14.82 -7.74
C PRO A 67 -38.49 14.18 -8.67
N GLU A 68 -38.54 14.59 -9.94
CA GLU A 68 -39.44 14.03 -10.94
C GLU A 68 -39.18 12.54 -11.28
N LEU A 69 -38.01 12.01 -10.88
CA LEU A 69 -37.63 10.61 -11.04
C LEU A 69 -37.53 9.87 -9.70
N GLU A 70 -38.06 10.44 -8.62
CA GLU A 70 -37.94 9.88 -7.26
C GLU A 70 -38.41 8.41 -7.20
N ASP A 71 -39.59 8.09 -7.75
CA ASP A 71 -40.14 6.73 -7.73
C ASP A 71 -39.20 5.70 -8.39
N PHE A 72 -38.57 6.09 -9.51
CA PHE A 72 -37.61 5.25 -10.22
C PHE A 72 -36.36 5.00 -9.37
N PHE A 73 -35.82 6.04 -8.73
CA PHE A 73 -34.66 5.89 -7.89
C PHE A 73 -34.98 5.11 -6.61
N GLN A 74 -36.12 5.36 -5.97
CA GLN A 74 -36.57 4.60 -4.81
C GLN A 74 -36.67 3.10 -5.12
N ALA A 75 -37.25 2.74 -6.28
CA ALA A 75 -37.29 1.35 -6.73
C ALA A 75 -35.89 0.74 -6.98
N SER A 76 -34.91 1.57 -7.33
CA SER A 76 -33.54 1.14 -7.64
C SER A 76 -32.61 1.07 -6.41
N ILE A 77 -32.95 1.71 -5.28
CA ILE A 77 -32.09 1.79 -4.08
C ILE A 77 -31.67 0.41 -3.59
N MET A 78 -32.61 -0.56 -3.53
CA MET A 78 -32.30 -1.91 -3.05
C MET A 78 -31.26 -2.60 -3.94
N THR A 79 -31.41 -2.52 -5.27
CA THR A 79 -30.46 -3.09 -6.22
C THR A 79 -29.08 -2.45 -6.08
N VAL A 80 -29.01 -1.12 -5.94
CA VAL A 80 -27.74 -0.40 -5.74
C VAL A 80 -27.09 -0.80 -4.41
N MET A 81 -27.86 -0.96 -3.33
CA MET A 81 -27.36 -1.44 -2.04
C MET A 81 -26.81 -2.87 -2.12
N ILE A 82 -27.47 -3.76 -2.87
CA ILE A 82 -26.98 -5.13 -3.13
C ILE A 82 -25.62 -5.07 -3.85
N ILE A 83 -25.47 -4.21 -4.86
CA ILE A 83 -24.20 -4.03 -5.58
C ILE A 83 -23.10 -3.51 -4.64
N TYR A 84 -23.43 -2.51 -3.82
CA TYR A 84 -22.49 -1.92 -2.87
C TYR A 84 -21.97 -2.94 -1.84
N ILE A 85 -22.89 -3.62 -1.15
CA ILE A 85 -22.55 -4.63 -0.13
C ILE A 85 -21.88 -5.83 -0.79
N GLY A 86 -22.32 -6.24 -1.98
CA GLY A 86 -21.67 -7.28 -2.77
C GLY A 86 -20.21 -6.93 -3.09
N GLY A 87 -19.89 -5.66 -3.35
CA GLY A 87 -18.51 -5.19 -3.51
C GLY A 87 -17.67 -5.32 -2.24
N MET A 88 -18.23 -5.07 -1.05
CA MET A 88 -17.54 -5.33 0.23
C MET A 88 -17.24 -6.83 0.42
N VAL A 89 -18.22 -7.70 0.15
CA VAL A 89 -18.04 -9.15 0.24
C VAL A 89 -16.99 -9.63 -0.75
N GLY A 90 -17.02 -9.12 -1.98
CA GLY A 90 -16.02 -9.40 -3.01
C GLY A 90 -14.61 -8.98 -2.59
N TYR A 91 -14.47 -7.82 -1.96
CA TYR A 91 -13.21 -7.38 -1.37
C TYR A 91 -12.70 -8.31 -0.26
N ILE A 92 -13.56 -8.69 0.69
CA ILE A 92 -13.20 -9.60 1.79
C ILE A 92 -12.75 -10.96 1.23
N LEU A 93 -13.49 -11.50 0.26
CA LEU A 93 -13.13 -12.74 -0.43
C LEU A 93 -11.76 -12.65 -1.09
N LEU A 94 -11.51 -11.60 -1.86
CA LEU A 94 -10.23 -11.41 -2.55
C LEU A 94 -9.08 -11.18 -1.57
N SER A 95 -9.34 -10.53 -0.43
CA SER A 95 -8.35 -10.35 0.64
C SER A 95 -7.95 -11.68 1.28
N GLU A 96 -8.91 -12.52 1.67
CA GLU A 96 -8.61 -13.83 2.27
C GLU A 96 -7.98 -14.80 1.26
N LEU A 97 -8.41 -14.74 0.00
CA LEU A 97 -7.83 -15.55 -1.07
C LEU A 97 -6.36 -15.16 -1.34
N ASP A 98 -6.07 -13.86 -1.43
CA ASP A 98 -4.72 -13.33 -1.61
C ASP A 98 -3.80 -13.73 -0.44
N ASP A 99 -4.29 -13.63 0.80
CA ASP A 99 -3.59 -14.12 2.01
C ASP A 99 -3.26 -15.62 1.89
N ASN A 100 -4.24 -16.45 1.50
CA ASN A 100 -4.04 -17.89 1.39
C ASN A 100 -3.12 -18.30 0.24
N LEU A 101 -3.08 -17.55 -0.85
CA LEU A 101 -2.17 -17.84 -1.97
C LEU A 101 -0.71 -17.54 -1.61
N HIS A 102 -0.46 -16.46 -0.87
CA HIS A 102 0.91 -15.97 -0.61
C HIS A 102 1.50 -16.41 0.74
N THR A 103 0.67 -16.76 1.73
CA THR A 103 1.13 -17.13 3.09
C THR A 103 1.38 -18.64 3.24
N LYS A 104 1.24 -19.44 2.17
CA LYS A 104 1.40 -20.92 2.15
C LYS A 104 2.76 -21.46 2.63
N SER A 105 3.74 -20.60 2.93
CA SER A 105 5.06 -21.02 3.44
C SER A 105 5.05 -21.38 4.93
N VAL A 106 4.03 -21.00 5.71
CA VAL A 106 3.93 -21.38 7.13
C VAL A 106 2.67 -22.22 7.31
N LYS A 107 2.81 -23.55 7.26
CA LYS A 107 1.76 -24.53 7.58
C LYS A 107 1.22 -24.28 8.98
N ASN A 108 0.16 -23.50 9.08
CA ASN A 108 -0.62 -23.37 10.29
C ASN A 108 -1.93 -24.13 10.05
N ASP A 109 -1.88 -25.46 10.25
CA ASP A 109 -2.90 -26.44 9.81
C ASP A 109 -4.30 -26.27 10.46
N ASN A 110 -4.50 -25.30 11.36
CA ASN A 110 -5.68 -25.24 12.23
C ASN A 110 -6.64 -24.06 11.99
N LYS A 111 -6.49 -23.25 10.94
CA LYS A 111 -7.42 -22.13 10.68
C LYS A 111 -8.20 -22.33 9.38
N PHE A 112 -9.53 -22.18 9.47
CA PHE A 112 -10.42 -22.21 8.32
C PHE A 112 -10.08 -21.02 7.39
N PRO A 113 -9.70 -21.26 6.12
CA PRO A 113 -9.05 -20.24 5.28
C PRO A 113 -9.95 -19.06 4.86
N TYR A 114 -11.28 -19.16 5.02
CA TYR A 114 -12.24 -18.18 4.51
C TYR A 114 -13.32 -17.79 5.53
N LEU A 115 -12.96 -17.68 6.81
CA LEU A 115 -13.91 -17.43 7.88
C LEU A 115 -14.65 -16.08 7.68
N LEU A 116 -13.93 -15.00 7.35
CA LEU A 116 -14.54 -13.68 7.18
C LEU A 116 -15.48 -13.66 5.97
N THR A 117 -15.10 -14.33 4.89
CA THR A 117 -15.91 -14.49 3.69
C THR A 117 -17.22 -15.20 4.01
N ILE A 118 -17.20 -16.32 4.74
CA ILE A 118 -18.42 -17.05 5.09
C ILE A 118 -19.34 -16.19 5.96
N ILE A 119 -18.81 -15.50 6.97
CA ILE A 119 -19.58 -14.60 7.83
C ILE A 119 -20.23 -13.49 6.99
N SER A 120 -19.45 -12.87 6.11
CA SER A 120 -19.91 -11.75 5.27
C SER A 120 -20.95 -12.20 4.24
N LEU A 121 -20.77 -13.38 3.64
CA LEU A 121 -21.71 -13.96 2.70
C LEU A 121 -23.03 -14.34 3.38
N GLY A 122 -22.97 -14.93 4.58
CA GLY A 122 -24.15 -15.20 5.39
C GLY A 122 -24.92 -13.93 5.72
N GLY A 123 -24.21 -12.87 6.15
CA GLY A 123 -24.79 -11.54 6.39
C GLY A 123 -25.42 -10.93 5.15
N PHE A 124 -24.75 -11.05 4.00
CA PHE A 124 -25.25 -10.55 2.72
C PHE A 124 -26.53 -11.27 2.26
N ILE A 125 -26.59 -12.60 2.43
CA ILE A 125 -27.80 -13.39 2.12
C ILE A 125 -28.95 -12.97 3.05
N ILE A 126 -28.69 -12.84 4.35
CA ILE A 126 -29.69 -12.37 5.32
C ILE A 126 -30.20 -10.97 4.93
N PHE A 127 -29.31 -10.06 4.55
CA PHE A 127 -29.66 -8.72 4.09
C PHE A 127 -30.61 -8.77 2.87
N ILE A 128 -30.29 -9.58 1.86
CA ILE A 128 -31.14 -9.72 0.66
C ILE A 128 -32.52 -10.26 1.05
N LEU A 129 -32.59 -11.33 1.86
CA LEU A 129 -33.85 -11.95 2.28
C LEU A 129 -34.71 -10.97 3.09
N LEU A 130 -34.13 -10.24 4.04
CA LEU A 130 -34.83 -9.25 4.84
C LEU A 130 -35.33 -8.07 3.99
N GLY A 131 -34.52 -7.62 3.02
CA GLY A 131 -34.92 -6.57 2.09
C GLY A 131 -36.11 -6.97 1.22
N PHE A 132 -36.14 -8.19 0.67
CA PHE A 132 -37.30 -8.70 -0.07
C PHE A 132 -38.54 -8.92 0.79
N ALA A 133 -38.36 -9.22 2.08
CA ALA A 133 -39.46 -9.33 3.04
C ALA A 133 -39.98 -7.97 3.53
N GLY A 134 -39.34 -6.85 3.17
CA GLY A 134 -39.66 -5.52 3.69
C GLY A 134 -39.27 -5.31 5.17
N LEU A 135 -38.46 -6.20 5.74
CA LEU A 135 -37.99 -6.18 7.12
C LEU A 135 -36.54 -5.70 7.21
N TYR A 136 -36.19 -4.67 6.43
CA TYR A 136 -34.82 -4.18 6.37
C TYR A 136 -34.39 -3.58 7.71
N ASP A 137 -33.39 -4.20 8.35
CA ASP A 137 -32.66 -3.63 9.47
C ASP A 137 -31.25 -3.19 9.03
N PRO A 138 -31.01 -1.87 8.89
CA PRO A 138 -29.70 -1.33 8.56
C PRO A 138 -28.62 -1.76 9.55
N PHE A 139 -28.93 -1.89 10.85
CA PHE A 139 -27.96 -2.18 11.89
C PHE A 139 -27.44 -3.61 11.84
N ILE A 140 -28.33 -4.58 11.58
CA ILE A 140 -27.93 -6.00 11.43
C ILE A 140 -27.03 -6.15 10.20
N THR A 141 -27.45 -5.58 9.08
CA THR A 141 -26.70 -5.61 7.82
C THR A 141 -25.33 -4.95 7.96
N PHE A 142 -25.30 -3.78 8.60
CA PHE A 142 -24.08 -3.03 8.85
C PHE A 142 -23.15 -3.81 9.78
N SER A 143 -23.64 -4.39 10.87
CA SER A 143 -22.79 -5.10 11.84
C SER A 143 -22.16 -6.37 11.27
N VAL A 144 -22.91 -7.16 10.49
CA VAL A 144 -22.42 -8.45 9.99
C VAL A 144 -21.44 -8.29 8.83
N VAL A 145 -21.57 -7.27 7.99
CA VAL A 145 -20.66 -7.05 6.84
C VAL A 145 -19.53 -6.08 7.16
N LEU A 146 -19.80 -5.01 7.92
CA LEU A 146 -18.79 -3.98 8.19
C LEU A 146 -17.67 -4.47 9.10
N ILE A 147 -17.98 -5.28 10.12
CA ILE A 147 -16.93 -5.78 11.03
C ILE A 147 -15.89 -6.61 10.25
N PRO A 148 -16.29 -7.63 9.45
CA PRO A 148 -15.35 -8.34 8.57
C PRO A 148 -14.60 -7.41 7.60
N PHE A 149 -15.28 -6.40 7.05
CA PHE A 149 -14.67 -5.43 6.15
C PHE A 149 -13.57 -4.59 6.83
N ILE A 150 -13.81 -4.13 8.05
CA ILE A 150 -12.82 -3.40 8.86
C ILE A 150 -11.64 -4.31 9.17
N ILE A 151 -11.88 -5.58 9.55
CA ILE A 151 -10.83 -6.55 9.84
C ILE A 151 -9.97 -6.83 8.59
N ALA A 152 -10.60 -7.02 7.42
CA ALA A 152 -9.89 -7.22 6.16
C ALA A 152 -9.02 -6.00 5.81
N THR A 153 -9.55 -4.79 5.98
CA THR A 153 -8.82 -3.53 5.77
C THR A 153 -7.64 -3.39 6.73
N ASP A 154 -7.83 -3.70 8.01
CA ASP A 154 -6.78 -3.73 9.03
C ASP A 154 -5.64 -4.69 8.69
N LYS A 155 -5.95 -5.89 8.21
CA LYS A 155 -4.94 -6.84 7.77
C LYS A 155 -4.05 -6.26 6.66
N ILE A 156 -4.62 -5.60 5.66
CA ILE A 156 -3.85 -5.05 4.53
C ILE A 156 -2.92 -3.94 5.00
N ILE A 157 -3.44 -2.95 5.73
CA ILE A 157 -2.63 -1.83 6.20
C ILE A 157 -1.52 -2.33 7.13
N LYS A 158 -1.79 -3.36 7.95
CA LYS A 158 -0.78 -3.99 8.81
C LYS A 158 0.34 -4.68 8.03
N LYS A 159 0.10 -5.23 6.83
CA LYS A 159 1.16 -5.80 5.98
C LYS A 159 2.24 -4.77 5.66
N PHE A 160 1.84 -3.52 5.41
CA PHE A 160 2.77 -2.42 5.12
C PHE A 160 3.46 -1.86 6.36
N ARG A 161 2.94 -2.11 7.57
CA ARG A 161 3.49 -1.54 8.83
C ARG A 161 4.92 -1.99 9.12
N ASN A 162 5.39 -3.05 8.47
CA ASN A 162 6.75 -3.56 8.64
C ASN A 162 7.79 -2.72 7.89
N LEU A 163 7.39 -2.03 6.82
CA LEU A 163 8.26 -1.14 6.05
C LEU A 163 8.52 0.14 6.85
N GLU A 164 9.77 0.55 6.94
CA GLU A 164 10.15 1.66 7.80
C GLU A 164 9.75 3.01 7.22
N VAL A 165 9.79 3.13 5.88
CA VAL A 165 9.23 4.26 5.14
C VAL A 165 7.76 4.49 5.50
N VAL A 166 6.99 3.40 5.65
CA VAL A 166 5.57 3.43 6.03
C VAL A 166 5.38 3.86 7.49
N LYS A 167 6.28 3.47 8.41
CA LYS A 167 6.18 3.85 9.83
C LYS A 167 6.35 5.35 10.05
N ARG A 168 7.19 6.02 9.23
CA ARG A 168 7.43 7.46 9.33
C ARG A 168 6.19 8.27 8.92
N GLU A 169 5.63 7.94 7.75
CA GLU A 169 4.51 8.68 7.16
C GLU A 169 3.13 8.30 7.73
N ASN A 170 3.02 7.15 8.39
CA ASN A 170 1.77 6.64 8.99
C ASN A 170 0.54 6.70 8.06
N PRO A 171 0.61 6.18 6.82
CA PRO A 171 -0.46 6.27 5.82
C PRO A 171 -1.80 5.69 6.29
N GLY A 172 -1.75 4.67 7.15
CA GLY A 172 -2.93 4.06 7.74
C GLY A 172 -3.83 5.06 8.47
N ARG A 173 -3.26 6.04 9.19
CA ARG A 173 -4.05 7.05 9.91
C ARG A 173 -4.93 7.86 8.95
N TRP A 174 -4.34 8.33 7.86
CA TRP A 174 -5.04 9.11 6.84
C TRP A 174 -6.08 8.27 6.11
N PHE A 175 -5.73 7.04 5.75
CA PHE A 175 -6.65 6.12 5.08
C PHE A 175 -7.86 5.78 5.95
N TYR A 176 -7.67 5.43 7.23
CA TYR A 176 -8.77 5.14 8.14
C TYR A 176 -9.62 6.36 8.49
N ALA A 177 -9.00 7.52 8.66
CA ALA A 177 -9.74 8.77 8.85
C ALA A 177 -10.65 9.03 7.64
N GLY A 178 -10.10 8.89 6.43
CA GLY A 178 -10.87 9.03 5.19
C GLY A 178 -12.01 8.02 5.10
N LEU A 179 -11.72 6.74 5.31
CA LEU A 179 -12.71 5.65 5.27
C LEU A 179 -13.84 5.85 6.30
N THR A 180 -13.50 6.31 7.50
CA THR A 180 -14.48 6.59 8.56
C THR A 180 -15.36 7.78 8.20
N ILE A 181 -14.78 8.86 7.68
CA ILE A 181 -15.52 10.05 7.24
C ILE A 181 -16.46 9.71 6.07
N THR A 182 -15.99 8.97 5.06
CA THR A 182 -16.83 8.53 3.93
C THR A 182 -17.90 7.53 4.38
N GLY A 183 -17.58 6.60 5.27
CA GLY A 183 -18.54 5.64 5.82
C GLY A 183 -19.65 6.33 6.61
N PHE A 184 -19.28 7.30 7.46
CA PHE A 184 -20.23 8.10 8.23
C PHE A 184 -21.11 8.98 7.36
N SER A 185 -20.63 9.39 6.17
CA SER A 185 -21.41 10.20 5.23
C SER A 185 -22.76 9.56 4.84
N ASN A 186 -22.84 8.23 4.87
CA ASN A 186 -24.06 7.48 4.55
C ASN A 186 -25.19 7.73 5.57
N ALA A 187 -24.85 8.01 6.83
CA ALA A 187 -25.83 8.35 7.85
C ALA A 187 -26.54 9.68 7.56
N PHE A 188 -25.86 10.61 6.89
CA PHE A 188 -26.46 11.89 6.50
C PHE A 188 -27.58 11.75 5.46
N SER A 189 -27.58 10.67 4.67
CA SER A 189 -28.71 10.36 3.78
C SER A 189 -30.00 10.09 4.56
N SER A 190 -29.92 9.42 5.70
CA SER A 190 -31.09 9.17 6.57
C SER A 190 -31.56 10.45 7.26
N PHE A 191 -30.61 11.33 7.59
CA PHE A 191 -30.87 12.61 8.24
C PHE A 191 -31.47 13.66 7.30
N TRP A 192 -31.24 13.54 5.99
CA TRP A 192 -31.91 14.37 4.98
C TRP A 192 -33.43 14.32 5.10
N MET A 193 -34.03 13.13 5.31
CA MET A 193 -35.48 13.00 5.50
C MET A 193 -36.01 13.74 6.73
N LEU A 194 -35.19 13.90 7.77
CA LEU A 194 -35.61 14.50 9.05
C LEU A 194 -35.34 16.01 9.13
N TRP A 195 -34.22 16.47 8.54
CA TRP A 195 -33.72 17.83 8.72
C TRP A 195 -33.46 18.59 7.41
N GLY A 196 -33.82 18.00 6.27
CA GLY A 196 -33.83 18.66 4.97
C GLY A 196 -32.51 18.62 4.20
N GLU A 197 -32.49 19.33 3.06
CA GLU A 197 -31.47 19.23 2.01
C GLU A 197 -30.04 19.61 2.45
N TRP A 198 -29.89 20.43 3.49
CA TRP A 198 -28.56 20.84 4.01
C TRP A 198 -27.67 19.63 4.37
N PHE A 199 -28.27 18.53 4.82
CA PHE A 199 -27.54 17.29 5.11
C PHE A 199 -26.92 16.62 3.88
N MET A 200 -27.47 16.87 2.69
CA MET A 200 -26.89 16.35 1.44
C MET A 200 -25.60 17.08 1.06
N TYR A 201 -25.47 18.38 1.37
CA TYR A 201 -24.21 19.10 1.20
C TYR A 201 -23.14 18.58 2.16
N ILE A 202 -23.50 18.35 3.43
CA ILE A 202 -22.60 17.76 4.44
C ILE A 202 -22.15 16.36 4.00
N ARG A 203 -23.09 15.55 3.47
CA ARG A 203 -22.78 14.25 2.87
C ARG A 203 -21.74 14.38 1.77
N TYR A 204 -21.96 15.20 0.74
CA TYR A 204 -21.00 15.31 -0.36
C TYR A 204 -19.66 15.88 0.09
N PHE A 205 -19.67 16.87 0.97
CA PHE A 205 -18.44 17.42 1.55
C PHE A 205 -17.64 16.35 2.29
N THR A 206 -18.28 15.52 3.11
CA THR A 206 -17.61 14.42 3.82
C THR A 206 -17.13 13.33 2.87
N VAL A 207 -17.87 13.00 1.81
CA VAL A 207 -17.38 12.10 0.75
C VAL A 207 -16.10 12.68 0.11
N ILE A 208 -16.11 13.94 -0.31
CA ILE A 208 -14.97 14.60 -0.95
C ILE A 208 -13.74 14.60 -0.04
N VAL A 209 -13.89 15.09 1.20
CA VAL A 209 -12.79 15.15 2.18
C VAL A 209 -12.29 13.74 2.50
N GLY A 210 -13.19 12.80 2.76
CA GLY A 210 -12.81 11.44 3.08
C GLY A 210 -12.10 10.72 1.93
N SER A 211 -12.55 10.90 0.68
CA SER A 211 -11.88 10.39 -0.51
C SER A 211 -10.50 11.00 -0.70
N LEU A 212 -10.33 12.31 -0.49
CA LEU A 212 -9.01 12.97 -0.56
C LEU A 212 -8.04 12.42 0.50
N LEU A 213 -8.50 12.22 1.73
CA LEU A 213 -7.69 11.61 2.79
C LEU A 213 -7.31 10.16 2.46
N MET A 214 -8.24 9.37 1.91
CA MET A 214 -7.94 8.02 1.42
C MET A 214 -6.92 8.04 0.28
N VAL A 215 -7.04 8.96 -0.69
CA VAL A 215 -6.06 9.11 -1.77
C VAL A 215 -4.68 9.46 -1.20
N HIS A 216 -4.61 10.41 -0.27
CA HIS A 216 -3.36 10.81 0.36
C HIS A 216 -2.72 9.63 1.10
N GLY A 217 -3.48 8.95 1.97
CA GLY A 217 -2.99 7.76 2.69
C GLY A 217 -2.57 6.63 1.73
N TRP A 218 -3.31 6.42 0.65
CA TRP A 218 -3.00 5.37 -0.33
C TRP A 218 -1.75 5.68 -1.15
N ARG A 219 -1.52 6.94 -1.50
CA ARG A 219 -0.31 7.36 -2.24
C ARG A 219 0.97 7.12 -1.46
N LEU A 220 0.92 7.35 -0.15
CA LEU A 220 2.01 7.12 0.79
C LEU A 220 2.32 5.64 1.04
N LEU A 221 1.42 4.71 0.67
CA LEU A 221 1.73 3.28 0.72
C LEU A 221 2.66 2.90 -0.44
N PRO A 222 3.73 2.13 -0.23
CA PRO A 222 4.55 1.63 -1.32
C PRO A 222 3.76 0.62 -2.19
N ASN A 223 4.35 0.24 -3.33
CA ASN A 223 3.72 -0.77 -4.18
C ASN A 223 3.74 -2.15 -3.48
N LEU A 224 2.73 -2.99 -3.73
CA LEU A 224 2.67 -4.34 -3.12
C LEU A 224 3.88 -5.22 -3.49
N SER A 225 4.55 -4.93 -4.60
CA SER A 225 5.81 -5.58 -5.01
C SER A 225 6.96 -5.32 -4.05
N GLU A 226 6.88 -4.27 -3.23
CA GLU A 226 7.89 -3.93 -2.22
C GLU A 226 7.68 -4.72 -0.92
N LEU A 227 6.52 -5.33 -0.67
CA LEU A 227 6.33 -6.18 0.52
C LEU A 227 7.24 -7.41 0.52
N ASP A 228 7.60 -7.90 -0.68
CA ASP A 228 8.50 -9.04 -0.87
C ASP A 228 9.99 -8.60 -0.91
N TRP A 229 10.34 -7.39 -0.45
CA TRP A 229 11.69 -6.81 -0.58
C TRP A 229 12.79 -7.73 -0.06
N MET A 230 12.58 -8.42 1.07
CA MET A 230 13.59 -9.34 1.63
C MET A 230 13.99 -10.45 0.67
N ARG A 231 13.06 -10.93 -0.17
CA ARG A 231 13.33 -12.01 -1.14
C ARG A 231 14.08 -11.53 -2.38
N LYS A 232 14.06 -10.23 -2.62
CA LYS A 232 14.68 -9.57 -3.77
C LYS A 232 16.11 -9.14 -3.48
N MET A 233 16.57 -9.19 -2.22
CA MET A 233 17.97 -8.91 -1.91
C MET A 233 18.83 -10.11 -2.31
N GLU A 234 19.95 -9.86 -2.95
CA GLU A 234 20.90 -10.90 -3.36
C GLU A 234 22.15 -10.86 -2.50
N ASN A 235 22.90 -9.75 -2.58
CA ASN A 235 24.20 -9.60 -1.93
C ASN A 235 24.37 -8.20 -1.39
N LEU A 236 25.06 -8.09 -0.26
CA LEU A 236 25.58 -6.85 0.30
C LEU A 236 27.11 -6.93 0.30
N PHE A 237 27.76 -5.87 -0.15
CA PHE A 237 29.21 -5.69 -0.07
C PHE A 237 29.51 -4.41 0.69
N VAL A 238 30.58 -4.41 1.47
CA VAL A 238 31.14 -3.19 2.07
C VAL A 238 32.56 -3.08 1.58
N ILE A 239 32.86 -2.00 0.87
CA ILE A 239 34.18 -1.73 0.34
C ILE A 239 34.81 -0.54 1.06
N HIS A 240 36.12 -0.57 1.24
CA HIS A 240 36.87 0.57 1.73
C HIS A 240 37.03 1.62 0.62
N SER A 241 36.66 2.87 0.90
CA SER A 241 36.55 3.92 -0.12
C SER A 241 37.89 4.28 -0.77
N GLU A 242 39.01 4.27 -0.02
CA GLU A 242 40.31 4.64 -0.59
C GLU A 242 41.02 3.47 -1.28
N THR A 243 40.96 2.27 -0.70
CA THR A 243 41.71 1.11 -1.20
C THR A 243 40.89 0.20 -2.10
N SER A 244 39.58 0.43 -2.21
CA SER A 244 38.62 -0.45 -2.88
C SER A 244 38.67 -1.91 -2.40
N SER A 245 39.15 -2.13 -1.17
CA SER A 245 39.25 -3.47 -0.59
C SER A 245 37.89 -3.90 -0.05
N LEU A 246 37.52 -5.16 -0.30
CA LEU A 246 36.32 -5.74 0.29
C LEU A 246 36.52 -5.95 1.79
N LEU A 247 35.73 -5.25 2.60
CA LEU A 247 35.76 -5.35 4.06
C LEU A 247 34.78 -6.41 4.56
N TYR A 248 33.60 -6.48 3.95
CA TYR A 248 32.54 -7.38 4.36
C TYR A 248 31.65 -7.77 3.17
N GLN A 249 31.14 -9.00 3.21
CA GLN A 249 30.16 -9.50 2.24
C GLN A 249 29.11 -10.33 2.95
N TYR A 250 27.86 -10.18 2.52
CA TYR A 250 26.76 -11.02 2.93
C TYR A 250 25.90 -11.45 1.74
N SER A 251 25.57 -12.74 1.65
CA SER A 251 24.61 -13.26 0.66
C SER A 251 23.29 -13.58 1.35
N PHE A 252 22.21 -12.98 0.87
CA PHE A 252 20.85 -13.20 1.38
C PHE A 252 20.23 -14.50 0.84
N LYS A 253 20.71 -14.99 -0.31
CA LYS A 253 20.23 -16.22 -0.95
C LYS A 253 21.16 -17.39 -0.61
N THR A 254 20.74 -18.24 0.34
CA THR A 254 21.55 -19.38 0.81
C THR A 254 21.39 -20.64 -0.04
N ASP A 255 20.29 -20.77 -0.80
CA ASP A 255 19.85 -22.04 -1.40
C ASP A 255 19.96 -22.13 -2.93
N GLU A 256 20.23 -21.03 -3.63
CA GLU A 256 20.48 -21.09 -5.06
C GLU A 256 21.96 -21.35 -5.29
N LYS A 257 22.28 -22.24 -6.24
CA LYS A 257 23.60 -22.41 -6.87
C LYS A 257 24.02 -21.08 -7.50
N THR A 258 24.31 -20.11 -6.65
CA THR A 258 24.94 -18.87 -7.02
C THR A 258 26.31 -19.29 -7.47
N ASN A 259 26.60 -19.03 -8.75
CA ASN A 259 27.96 -19.01 -9.25
C ASN A 259 28.81 -18.35 -8.16
N GLU A 260 29.82 -19.07 -7.66
CA GLU A 260 30.84 -18.51 -6.79
C GLU A 260 31.48 -17.36 -7.56
N PHE A 261 30.89 -16.17 -7.47
CA PHE A 261 31.53 -14.95 -7.85
C PHE A 261 32.63 -14.77 -6.82
N ASP A 262 33.87 -14.80 -7.29
CA ASP A 262 35.03 -14.49 -6.46
C ASP A 262 34.79 -13.10 -5.84
N SER A 263 34.58 -13.09 -4.53
CA SER A 263 34.13 -11.94 -3.75
C SER A 263 35.08 -10.77 -3.91
N ASP A 264 36.37 -11.08 -3.91
CA ASP A 264 37.45 -10.12 -3.97
C ASP A 264 37.56 -9.53 -5.37
N LEU A 265 37.32 -10.34 -6.41
CA LEU A 265 37.23 -9.89 -7.80
C LEU A 265 36.03 -8.97 -8.00
N THR A 266 34.89 -9.30 -7.39
CA THR A 266 33.65 -8.53 -7.51
C THR A 266 33.76 -7.19 -6.80
N GLY A 267 34.26 -7.16 -5.56
CA GLY A 267 34.49 -5.92 -4.80
C GLY A 267 35.49 -5.00 -5.50
N SER A 268 36.61 -5.55 -5.99
CA SER A 268 37.62 -4.79 -6.72
C SER A 268 37.10 -4.25 -8.06
N ALA A 269 36.29 -5.05 -8.78
CA ALA A 269 35.66 -4.63 -10.02
C ALA A 269 34.63 -3.52 -9.79
N MET A 270 33.83 -3.60 -8.71
CA MET A 270 32.84 -2.58 -8.38
C MET A 270 33.47 -1.27 -7.91
N GLY A 271 34.50 -1.32 -7.05
CA GLY A 271 35.26 -0.12 -6.67
C GLY A 271 35.95 0.52 -7.87
N GLY A 272 36.49 -0.31 -8.79
CA GLY A 272 37.03 0.16 -10.07
C GLY A 272 35.98 0.84 -10.95
N VAL A 273 34.78 0.28 -11.05
CA VAL A 273 33.67 0.87 -11.81
C VAL A 273 33.23 2.21 -11.21
N ASP A 274 33.09 2.31 -9.89
CA ASP A 274 32.72 3.56 -9.22
C ASP A 274 33.76 4.67 -9.41
N MET A 275 35.05 4.33 -9.26
CA MET A 275 36.14 5.28 -9.52
C MET A 275 36.17 5.72 -10.98
N LEU A 276 36.06 4.78 -11.92
CA LEU A 276 36.07 5.09 -13.36
C LEU A 276 34.88 5.98 -13.73
N LEU A 277 33.68 5.69 -13.22
CA LEU A 277 32.49 6.49 -13.51
C LEU A 277 32.55 7.86 -12.83
N SER A 278 33.06 7.96 -11.61
CA SER A 278 33.31 9.25 -10.94
C SER A 278 34.31 10.11 -11.73
N GLU A 279 35.37 9.49 -12.28
CA GLU A 279 36.37 10.16 -13.11
C GLU A 279 35.80 10.59 -14.47
N ILE A 280 34.97 9.75 -15.10
CA ILE A 280 34.31 10.02 -16.39
C ILE A 280 33.25 11.11 -16.27
N LEU A 281 32.46 11.11 -15.20
CA LEU A 281 31.37 12.05 -15.00
C LEU A 281 31.87 13.45 -14.60
N ALA A 282 33.16 13.59 -14.25
CA ALA A 282 33.81 14.83 -13.82
C ALA A 282 33.04 15.58 -12.71
N ASP A 283 32.25 14.82 -11.95
CA ASP A 283 31.34 15.34 -10.95
C ASP A 283 31.83 14.89 -9.57
N LYS A 284 31.64 15.72 -8.55
CA LYS A 284 32.00 15.36 -7.16
C LYS A 284 30.97 14.42 -6.52
N GLY A 285 30.00 13.96 -7.30
CA GLY A 285 28.94 13.07 -6.84
C GLY A 285 29.39 11.61 -6.94
N HIS A 286 29.05 10.84 -5.93
CA HIS A 286 29.18 9.39 -5.98
C HIS A 286 27.97 8.75 -6.69
N ILE A 287 28.17 7.58 -7.28
CA ILE A 287 27.08 6.81 -7.88
C ILE A 287 26.12 6.42 -6.78
N ARG A 288 24.82 6.62 -6.98
CA ARG A 288 23.81 6.14 -6.03
C ARG A 288 23.17 4.83 -6.45
N GLU A 289 23.12 4.61 -7.76
CA GLU A 289 22.43 3.47 -8.34
C GLU A 289 23.01 3.11 -9.70
N ILE A 290 23.11 1.81 -9.97
CA ILE A 290 23.35 1.25 -11.30
C ILE A 290 22.23 0.26 -11.58
N GLU A 291 21.55 0.44 -12.71
CA GLU A 291 20.51 -0.48 -13.20
C GLU A 291 21.08 -1.31 -14.36
N HIS A 292 20.95 -2.63 -14.27
CA HIS A 292 21.37 -3.57 -15.31
C HIS A 292 20.38 -4.72 -15.41
N GLU A 293 19.62 -4.74 -16.51
CA GLU A 293 18.52 -5.71 -16.73
C GLU A 293 17.56 -5.74 -15.53
N ASP A 294 17.33 -6.90 -14.93
CA ASP A 294 16.44 -7.06 -13.77
C ASP A 294 17.14 -6.77 -12.42
N LYS A 295 18.42 -6.40 -12.44
CA LYS A 295 19.23 -6.14 -11.25
C LYS A 295 19.46 -4.65 -11.04
N LYS A 296 19.42 -4.25 -9.77
CA LYS A 296 19.79 -2.91 -9.31
C LYS A 296 20.86 -3.01 -8.24
N LEU A 297 21.88 -2.18 -8.39
CA LEU A 297 22.94 -1.99 -7.41
C LEU A 297 22.68 -0.64 -6.75
N PHE A 298 22.40 -0.66 -5.45
CA PHE A 298 22.29 0.55 -4.64
C PHE A 298 23.60 0.80 -3.92
N PHE A 299 24.02 2.05 -3.88
CA PHE A 299 25.25 2.48 -3.24
C PHE A 299 24.90 3.46 -2.10
N SER A 300 25.52 3.23 -0.95
CA SER A 300 25.52 4.18 0.17
C SER A 300 26.96 4.45 0.57
N HIS A 301 27.34 5.72 0.63
CA HIS A 301 28.72 6.14 0.86
C HIS A 301 28.85 6.74 2.25
N GLY A 302 29.69 6.12 3.06
CA GLY A 302 30.19 6.67 4.30
C GLY A 302 31.43 7.55 4.09
N LEU A 303 32.09 7.89 5.18
CA LEU A 303 33.32 8.67 5.18
C LEU A 303 34.54 7.84 4.73
N TYR A 304 34.58 6.56 5.11
CA TYR A 304 35.67 5.63 4.89
C TYR A 304 35.24 4.37 4.13
N THR A 305 33.94 4.06 4.12
CA THR A 305 33.39 2.90 3.45
C THR A 305 32.32 3.27 2.43
N SER A 306 32.00 2.30 1.59
CA SER A 306 30.82 2.34 0.73
C SER A 306 30.14 0.97 0.76
N SER A 307 28.86 0.96 1.09
CA SER A 307 28.03 -0.24 1.03
C SER A 307 27.31 -0.35 -0.31
N ILE A 308 27.31 -1.54 -0.88
CA ILE A 308 26.69 -1.86 -2.16
C ILE A 308 25.69 -2.99 -1.95
N LEU A 309 24.41 -2.73 -2.22
CA LEU A 309 23.36 -3.74 -2.15
C LEU A 309 22.88 -4.10 -3.56
N ILE A 310 23.03 -5.38 -3.92
CA ILE A 310 22.50 -5.96 -5.15
C ILE A 310 21.11 -6.51 -4.88
N THR A 311 20.15 -6.12 -5.72
CA THR A 311 18.75 -6.51 -5.59
C THR A 311 18.12 -6.82 -6.95
N GLU A 312 17.02 -7.57 -6.91
CA GLU A 312 16.08 -7.75 -8.02
C GLU A 312 14.96 -6.70 -7.95
N GLY A 313 15.01 -5.70 -8.83
CA GLY A 313 14.05 -4.60 -8.91
C GLY A 313 14.31 -3.45 -7.93
N ASP A 314 13.36 -2.51 -7.87
CA ASP A 314 13.51 -1.24 -7.14
C ASP A 314 12.60 -1.17 -5.89
N SER A 315 13.09 -0.52 -4.83
CA SER A 315 12.35 -0.25 -3.60
C SER A 315 13.05 0.85 -2.79
N ASP A 316 12.30 1.86 -2.35
CA ASP A 316 12.82 2.90 -1.45
C ASP A 316 13.28 2.31 -0.10
N GLU A 317 12.71 1.17 0.31
CA GLU A 317 13.11 0.46 1.52
C GLU A 317 14.56 -0.06 1.44
N PHE A 318 15.05 -0.44 0.24
CA PHE A 318 16.42 -0.90 0.06
C PHE A 318 17.42 0.20 0.36
N ARG A 319 17.21 1.39 -0.24
CA ARG A 319 18.06 2.56 -0.02
C ARG A 319 18.06 2.95 1.46
N TYR A 320 16.88 3.02 2.06
CA TYR A 320 16.76 3.35 3.47
C TYR A 320 17.55 2.40 4.37
N ARG A 321 17.41 1.08 4.17
CA ARG A 321 18.11 0.08 4.99
C ARG A 321 19.60 0.08 4.73
N LEU A 322 20.02 0.29 3.49
CA LEU A 322 21.43 0.42 3.13
C LEU A 322 22.08 1.64 3.79
N ASP A 323 21.41 2.80 3.77
CA ASP A 323 21.90 4.02 4.42
C ASP A 323 22.01 3.84 5.93
N MET A 324 20.99 3.24 6.56
CA MET A 324 21.04 2.94 7.99
C MET A 324 22.13 1.93 8.32
N PHE A 325 22.32 0.90 7.49
CA PHE A 325 23.40 -0.05 7.65
C PHE A 325 24.77 0.64 7.56
N GLU A 326 25.02 1.44 6.53
CA GLU A 326 26.30 2.13 6.31
C GLU A 326 26.66 3.05 7.47
N ILE A 327 25.70 3.88 7.91
CA ILE A 327 25.89 4.80 9.05
C ILE A 327 26.26 4.01 10.32
N ASN A 328 25.58 2.90 10.59
CA ASN A 328 25.84 2.12 11.80
C ASN A 328 27.10 1.25 11.70
N PHE A 329 27.45 0.80 10.49
CA PHE A 329 28.72 0.14 10.23
C PHE A 329 29.88 1.06 10.60
N GLU A 330 29.92 2.27 10.05
CA GLU A 330 31.03 3.21 10.34
C GLU A 330 31.07 3.68 11.80
N ASN A 331 29.91 3.80 12.45
CA ASN A 331 29.86 4.25 13.84
C ASN A 331 30.36 3.20 14.85
N ASP A 332 30.30 1.91 14.51
CA ASP A 332 30.63 0.81 15.42
C ASP A 332 32.08 0.32 15.26
N PHE A 333 32.66 0.47 14.08
CA PHE A 333 34.09 0.21 13.85
C PHE A 333 34.95 1.44 14.15
N ASP A 334 36.18 1.24 14.65
CA ASP A 334 37.06 2.36 15.03
C ASP A 334 37.38 3.22 13.79
N PRO A 335 37.06 4.53 13.78
CA PRO A 335 37.34 5.41 12.66
C PRO A 335 38.82 5.42 12.25
N LYS A 336 39.74 5.16 13.18
CA LYS A 336 41.18 5.07 12.88
C LYS A 336 41.52 3.80 12.10
N GLU A 337 40.85 2.70 12.40
CA GLU A 337 41.03 1.43 11.67
C GLU A 337 40.43 1.53 10.28
N LEU A 338 39.27 2.19 10.14
CA LEU A 338 38.68 2.46 8.83
C LEU A 338 39.58 3.42 8.02
N ALA A 339 40.03 4.54 8.58
CA ALA A 339 40.90 5.49 7.88
C ALA A 339 42.28 4.93 7.49
N HIS A 340 42.78 3.95 8.24
CA HIS A 340 44.08 3.34 8.02
C HIS A 340 43.96 1.82 7.92
N PHE A 341 43.14 1.37 6.98
CA PHE A 341 42.86 -0.04 6.79
C PHE A 341 44.14 -0.87 6.61
N SER A 342 44.39 -1.78 7.55
CA SER A 342 45.62 -2.60 7.62
C SER A 342 45.60 -3.84 6.72
N GLY A 343 44.47 -4.13 6.06
CA GLY A 343 44.22 -5.37 5.34
C GLY A 343 43.56 -6.48 6.17
N GLU A 344 43.36 -6.28 7.47
CA GLU A 344 42.72 -7.27 8.34
C GLU A 344 41.19 -7.19 8.29
N ILE A 345 40.55 -8.13 7.57
CA ILE A 345 39.07 -8.13 7.36
C ILE A 345 38.27 -8.84 8.46
N THR A 346 38.92 -9.67 9.29
CA THR A 346 38.27 -10.51 10.32
C THR A 346 37.45 -9.71 11.33
N LYS A 347 37.86 -8.47 11.61
CA LYS A 347 37.16 -7.58 12.54
C LYS A 347 35.77 -7.20 12.04
N PHE A 348 35.60 -7.04 10.73
CA PHE A 348 34.33 -6.63 10.12
C PHE A 348 33.28 -7.74 10.06
N GLN A 349 33.63 -8.99 10.35
CA GLN A 349 32.66 -10.10 10.43
C GLN A 349 31.59 -9.86 11.51
N GLN A 350 31.85 -8.98 12.49
CA GLN A 350 30.85 -8.59 13.49
C GLN A 350 29.67 -7.82 12.89
N ALA A 351 29.76 -7.37 11.64
CA ALA A 351 28.68 -6.70 10.91
C ALA A 351 27.45 -7.58 10.68
N ASP A 352 27.55 -8.90 10.87
CA ASP A 352 26.41 -9.83 10.89
C ASP A 352 25.29 -9.37 11.85
N LYS A 353 25.64 -8.67 12.93
CA LYS A 353 24.64 -8.10 13.86
C LYS A 353 23.75 -7.05 13.19
N PHE A 354 24.32 -6.24 12.31
CA PHE A 354 23.61 -5.21 11.54
C PHE A 354 22.75 -5.81 10.44
N ILE A 355 23.17 -6.93 9.85
CA ILE A 355 22.31 -7.69 8.95
C ILE A 355 21.03 -8.12 9.66
N ARG A 356 21.17 -8.62 10.88
CA ARG A 356 20.00 -9.03 11.67
C ARG A 356 19.11 -7.84 12.03
N GLU A 357 19.70 -6.72 12.40
CA GLU A 357 18.97 -5.52 12.81
C GLU A 357 18.26 -4.82 11.65
N TYR A 358 18.94 -4.62 10.53
CA TYR A 358 18.47 -3.80 9.42
C TYR A 358 17.94 -4.59 8.23
N PHE A 359 18.19 -5.89 8.13
CA PHE A 359 17.76 -6.68 6.97
C PHE A 359 17.00 -7.97 7.32
N SER A 360 16.88 -8.32 8.60
CA SER A 360 16.10 -9.47 9.06
C SER A 360 14.90 -9.05 9.92
N HIS A 361 13.84 -9.88 9.93
CA HIS A 361 12.62 -9.65 10.69
C HIS A 361 12.45 -10.60 11.85
#